data_AF-A0A2P7RBD4-F1
#
_entry.id   AF-A0A2P7RBD4-F1
#
_cell.length_a   1.000
_cell.length_b   1.000
_cell.length_c   1.000
_cell.angle_alpha   90.00
_cell.angle_beta   90.00
_cell.angle_gamma   90.00
#
_symmetry.space_group_name_H-M   'P 1'
#
loop_
_entity.id
_entity.type
_entity.pdbx_description
1 polymer ?
#
loop_
_entity_poly.entity_id
_entity_poly.type
_entity_poly.pdbx_seq_one_letter_code
_entity_poly.pdbx_strand_id
1 'polypeptide(L)'
;MLNLKRFNFYRHYYRGVNMNQASIAAELLAALGGADNLVRLSCCATRLRVDLHDDTLLDRACLERLAPVVAVIEGSALGQHKAYQLVVAPGNAQSLYEALVKAGRLDQHEERGLLKGLGRRLFGSRD
;
A
#
# COMPACT_ATOMS: atom_id res chain seq x y z
N MET A 1 -11.72 2.85 28.36
CA MET A 1 -11.07 1.53 28.28
C MET A 1 -10.75 1.20 26.83
N LEU A 2 -9.49 1.26 26.39
CA LEU A 2 -9.11 0.71 25.09
C LEU A 2 -9.21 -0.81 25.13
N ASN A 3 -9.95 -1.37 24.17
CA ASN A 3 -10.28 -2.78 24.08
C ASN A 3 -9.01 -3.65 24.00
N LEU A 4 -8.89 -4.70 24.83
CA LEU A 4 -7.69 -5.57 24.93
C LEU A 4 -7.32 -6.23 23.59
N LYS A 5 -8.29 -6.44 22.69
CA LYS A 5 -8.06 -6.88 21.31
C LYS A 5 -7.23 -5.88 20.50
N ARG A 6 -7.46 -4.58 20.70
CA ARG A 6 -6.75 -3.49 20.04
C ARG A 6 -5.33 -3.33 20.60
N PHE A 7 -5.14 -3.62 21.89
CA PHE A 7 -3.82 -3.57 22.54
C PHE A 7 -2.89 -4.70 22.09
N ASN A 8 -3.39 -5.95 21.99
CA ASN A 8 -2.64 -7.06 21.40
C ASN A 8 -2.36 -6.86 19.91
N PHE A 9 -3.31 -6.28 19.18
CA PHE A 9 -3.13 -5.87 17.79
C PHE A 9 -1.97 -4.88 17.63
N TYR A 10 -1.88 -3.83 18.47
CA TYR A 10 -0.75 -2.89 18.46
C TYR A 10 0.60 -3.55 18.83
N ARG A 11 0.60 -4.54 19.72
CA ARG A 11 1.82 -5.25 20.12
C ARG A 11 2.37 -6.16 19.01
N HIS A 12 1.50 -6.66 18.13
CA HIS A 12 1.90 -7.33 16.88
C HIS A 12 2.32 -6.30 15.81
N TYR A 13 1.62 -5.17 15.73
CA TYR A 13 1.83 -4.10 14.76
C TYR A 13 3.23 -3.44 14.83
N TYR A 14 3.85 -3.35 16.02
CA TYR A 14 5.20 -2.79 16.19
C TYR A 14 6.32 -3.84 16.29
N ARG A 15 6.01 -5.12 16.10
CA ARG A 15 7.04 -6.15 16.08
C ARG A 15 7.66 -6.16 14.69
N GLY A 16 8.92 -5.77 14.57
CA GLY A 16 9.65 -5.82 13.30
C GLY A 16 9.55 -7.22 12.69
N VAL A 17 8.74 -7.36 11.65
CA VAL A 17 8.49 -8.66 11.02
C VAL A 17 9.60 -8.88 10.00
N ASN A 18 10.61 -9.65 10.37
CA ASN A 18 11.63 -10.14 9.44
C ASN A 18 10.98 -11.23 8.59
N MET A 19 10.37 -10.83 7.48
CA MET A 19 9.54 -11.69 6.63
C MET A 19 10.05 -11.67 5.19
N ASN A 20 9.85 -12.76 4.45
CA ASN A 20 10.29 -12.87 3.07
C ASN A 20 9.39 -12.00 2.16
N GLN A 21 9.84 -10.78 1.91
CA GLN A 21 9.10 -9.79 1.12
C GLN A 21 8.82 -10.27 -0.31
N ALA A 22 9.67 -11.11 -0.90
CA ALA A 22 9.47 -11.60 -2.25
C ALA A 22 8.27 -12.56 -2.34
N SER A 23 8.14 -13.48 -1.37
CA SER A 23 7.00 -14.40 -1.30
C SER A 23 5.69 -13.65 -1.05
N ILE A 24 5.72 -12.71 -0.10
CA ILE A 24 4.53 -11.89 0.21
C ILE A 24 4.13 -11.03 -0.99
N ALA A 25 5.09 -10.44 -1.69
CA ALA A 25 4.80 -9.65 -2.88
C ALA A 25 4.17 -10.49 -3.99
N ALA A 26 4.62 -11.74 -4.18
CA ALA A 26 4.02 -12.65 -5.14
C ALA A 26 2.56 -13.00 -4.76
N GLU A 27 2.30 -13.30 -3.48
CA GLU A 27 0.94 -13.56 -2.99
C GLU A 27 0.05 -12.31 -3.10
N LEU A 28 0.57 -11.14 -2.77
CA LEU A 28 -0.15 -9.87 -2.86
C LEU A 28 -0.48 -9.55 -4.32
N LEU A 29 0.47 -9.73 -5.23
CA LEU A 29 0.26 -9.54 -6.66
C LEU A 29 -0.80 -10.50 -7.20
N ALA A 30 -0.76 -11.78 -6.80
CA ALA A 30 -1.76 -12.76 -7.19
C ALA A 30 -3.16 -12.39 -6.66
N ALA A 31 -3.24 -11.95 -5.40
CA ALA A 31 -4.49 -11.52 -4.78
C ALA A 31 -5.05 -10.22 -5.38
N LEU A 32 -4.20 -9.40 -6.02
CA LEU A 32 -4.64 -8.24 -6.81
C LEU A 32 -5.09 -8.60 -8.22
N GLY A 33 -5.07 -9.88 -8.63
CA GLY A 33 -5.41 -10.32 -9.98
C GLY A 33 -4.21 -10.34 -10.95
N GLY A 34 -2.98 -10.23 -10.45
CA GLY A 34 -1.75 -10.25 -11.24
C GLY A 34 -1.22 -8.85 -11.60
N ALA A 35 -0.05 -8.81 -12.25
CA ALA A 35 0.58 -7.56 -12.67
C ALA A 35 -0.23 -6.83 -13.76
N ASP A 36 -0.85 -7.57 -14.68
CA ASP A 36 -1.66 -7.01 -15.76
C ASP A 36 -2.95 -6.34 -15.25
N ASN A 37 -3.40 -6.68 -14.04
CA ASN A 37 -4.56 -6.03 -13.42
C ASN A 37 -4.20 -4.71 -12.72
N LEU A 38 -2.91 -4.39 -12.57
CA LEU A 38 -2.45 -3.24 -11.80
C LEU A 38 -2.18 -2.05 -12.71
N VAL A 39 -3.02 -1.03 -12.60
CA VAL A 39 -2.90 0.23 -13.35
C VAL A 39 -1.80 1.10 -12.75
N ARG A 40 -1.77 1.18 -11.42
CA ARG A 40 -0.82 2.03 -10.70
C ARG A 40 -0.54 1.46 -9.33
N LEU A 41 0.70 1.63 -8.88
CA LEU A 41 1.16 1.28 -7.54
C LEU A 41 1.93 2.45 -6.95
N SER A 42 1.56 2.87 -5.76
CA SER A 42 2.25 3.93 -5.02
C SER A 42 2.49 3.56 -3.57
N CYS A 43 3.55 4.12 -2.99
CA CYS A 43 3.96 3.88 -1.61
C CYS A 43 3.94 5.17 -0.79
N CYS A 44 3.30 5.10 0.38
CA CYS A 44 3.40 6.09 1.45
C CYS A 44 4.11 5.45 2.66
N ALA A 45 4.22 6.18 3.77
CA ALA A 45 4.89 5.67 4.99
C ALA A 45 4.30 4.34 5.53
N THR A 46 2.98 4.18 5.51
CA THR A 46 2.29 2.98 6.04
C THR A 46 1.16 2.49 5.14
N ARG A 47 1.11 2.95 3.89
CA ARG A 47 0.05 2.58 2.94
C ARG A 47 0.63 2.32 1.57
N LEU A 48 0.24 1.21 0.97
CA LEU A 48 0.37 1.00 -0.47
C LEU A 48 -0.96 1.37 -1.11
N ARG A 49 -0.93 2.16 -2.18
CA ARG A 49 -2.13 2.44 -2.97
C ARG A 49 -2.01 1.71 -4.29
N VAL A 50 -3.09 1.09 -4.70
CA VAL A 50 -3.19 0.32 -5.94
C VAL A 50 -4.44 0.74 -6.68
N ASP A 51 -4.30 0.96 -7.98
CA ASP A 51 -5.41 1.18 -8.89
C ASP A 51 -5.53 -0.05 -9.79
N LEU A 52 -6.74 -0.61 -9.93
CA LEU A 52 -6.97 -1.88 -10.64
C LEU A 52 -7.79 -1.70 -11.92
N HIS A 53 -7.49 -2.52 -12.92
CA HIS A 53 -8.28 -2.60 -14.15
C HIS A 53 -9.65 -3.23 -13.88
N ASP A 54 -9.66 -4.33 -13.14
CA ASP A 54 -10.85 -5.10 -12.77
C ASP A 54 -10.80 -5.46 -11.28
N ASP A 55 -11.72 -4.90 -10.49
CA ASP A 55 -11.79 -5.17 -9.06
C ASP A 55 -12.41 -6.52 -8.72
N THR A 56 -13.08 -7.19 -9.67
CA THR A 56 -13.68 -8.50 -9.43
C THR A 56 -12.62 -9.60 -9.24
N LEU A 57 -11.39 -9.34 -9.69
CA LEU A 57 -10.23 -10.22 -9.52
C LEU A 57 -9.54 -10.04 -8.16
N LEU A 58 -9.97 -9.06 -7.35
CA LEU A 58 -9.38 -8.77 -6.04
C LEU A 58 -9.80 -9.81 -5.00
N ASP A 59 -8.87 -10.61 -4.51
CA ASP A 59 -9.07 -11.45 -3.33
C ASP A 59 -8.72 -10.67 -2.04
N ARG A 60 -9.69 -9.87 -1.60
CA ARG A 60 -9.58 -9.10 -0.34
C ARG A 60 -9.31 -9.99 0.87
N ALA A 61 -9.90 -11.18 0.92
CA ALA A 61 -9.73 -12.08 2.06
C ALA A 61 -8.29 -12.61 2.11
N CYS A 62 -7.66 -12.88 0.96
CA CYS A 62 -6.24 -13.23 0.89
C CYS A 62 -5.37 -12.08 1.38
N LEU A 63 -5.61 -10.86 0.89
CA LEU A 63 -4.84 -9.68 1.29
C LEU A 63 -4.86 -9.45 2.79
N GLU A 64 -6.02 -9.51 3.44
CA GLU A 64 -6.14 -9.29 4.90
C GLU A 64 -5.56 -10.44 5.75
N ARG A 65 -5.24 -11.60 5.15
CA ARG A 65 -4.52 -12.70 5.83
C ARG A 65 -3.00 -12.54 5.77
N LEU A 66 -2.49 -11.76 4.83
CA LEU A 66 -1.06 -11.52 4.71
C LEU A 66 -0.57 -10.75 5.94
N ALA A 67 0.40 -11.31 6.65
CA ALA A 67 0.87 -10.76 7.93
C ALA A 67 1.27 -9.27 7.95
N PRO A 68 1.79 -8.63 6.86
CA PRO A 68 2.09 -7.20 6.90
C PRO A 68 0.87 -6.33 6.57
N VAL A 69 -0.21 -6.90 6.01
CA VAL A 69 -1.43 -6.17 5.66
C VAL A 69 -2.37 -6.15 6.87
N VAL A 70 -2.79 -4.95 7.21
CA VAL A 70 -3.55 -4.66 8.43
C VAL A 70 -5.02 -4.44 8.10
N ALA A 71 -5.27 -3.82 6.95
CA ALA A 71 -6.59 -3.59 6.40
C ALA A 71 -6.49 -3.28 4.91
N VAL A 72 -7.55 -3.60 4.17
CA VAL A 72 -7.77 -3.12 2.81
C VAL A 72 -8.89 -2.09 2.85
N ILE A 73 -8.63 -0.90 2.35
CA ILE A 73 -9.56 0.23 2.36
C ILE A 73 -9.83 0.64 0.92
N GLU A 74 -11.09 0.82 0.54
CA GLU A 74 -11.42 1.41 -0.76
C GLU A 74 -10.97 2.88 -0.82
N GLY A 75 -10.24 3.21 -1.87
CA GLY A 75 -9.74 4.55 -2.15
C GLY A 75 -10.66 5.33 -3.08
N SER A 76 -10.29 6.57 -3.35
CA SER A 76 -10.93 7.34 -4.42
C SER A 76 -10.47 6.80 -5.76
N ALA A 77 -11.42 6.32 -6.58
CA ALA A 77 -11.17 5.89 -7.95
C ALA A 77 -10.45 6.99 -8.76
N LEU A 78 -9.61 6.58 -9.71
CA LEU A 78 -9.09 7.46 -10.75
C LEU A 78 -9.67 7.06 -12.10
N GLY A 79 -10.49 7.95 -12.67
CA GLY A 79 -11.23 7.66 -13.89
C GLY A 79 -12.16 6.46 -13.67
N GLN A 80 -12.08 5.48 -14.57
CA GLN A 80 -12.86 4.24 -14.52
C GLN A 80 -12.28 3.15 -13.59
N HIS A 81 -11.09 3.35 -13.02
CA HIS A 81 -10.39 2.32 -12.24
C HIS A 81 -10.69 2.43 -10.74
N LYS A 82 -10.96 1.29 -10.09
CA LYS A 82 -11.12 1.27 -8.62
C LYS A 82 -9.77 1.34 -7.93
N ALA A 83 -9.70 2.17 -6.91
CA ALA A 83 -8.52 2.36 -6.09
C ALA A 83 -8.67 1.64 -4.76
N TYR A 84 -7.60 1.05 -4.26
CA TYR A 84 -7.51 0.43 -2.94
C TYR A 84 -6.26 0.92 -2.20
N GLN A 85 -6.38 1.00 -0.88
CA GLN A 85 -5.30 1.32 0.04
C GLN A 85 -5.07 0.12 0.97
N LEU A 86 -3.91 -0.51 0.84
CA LEU A 86 -3.44 -1.51 1.77
C LEU A 86 -2.75 -0.78 2.93
N VAL A 87 -3.34 -0.86 4.12
CA VAL A 87 -2.67 -0.39 5.35
C VAL A 87 -1.65 -1.44 5.73
N VAL A 88 -0.38 -1.05 5.78
CA VAL A 88 0.75 -1.96 6.04
C VAL A 88 1.36 -1.62 7.40
N ALA A 89 1.79 -2.64 8.13
CA ALA A 89 2.52 -2.46 9.38
C ALA A 89 3.76 -1.55 9.17
N PRO A 90 4.10 -0.68 10.14
CA PRO A 90 5.18 0.30 10.00
C PRO A 90 6.51 -0.37 9.66
N GLY A 91 7.30 0.27 8.79
CA GLY A 91 8.61 -0.24 8.38
C GLY A 91 8.56 -1.29 7.27
N ASN A 92 7.39 -1.75 6.83
CA ASN A 92 7.27 -2.76 5.76
C ASN A 92 6.80 -2.20 4.41
N ALA A 93 6.14 -1.03 4.39
CA ALA A 93 5.52 -0.50 3.16
C ALA A 93 6.52 -0.32 2.01
N GLN A 94 7.68 0.30 2.27
CA GLN A 94 8.70 0.54 1.25
C GLN A 94 9.29 -0.75 0.68
N SER A 95 9.69 -1.69 1.55
CA SER A 95 10.28 -2.96 1.10
C SER A 95 9.26 -3.83 0.35
N LEU A 96 7.99 -3.78 0.74
CA LEU A 96 6.93 -4.51 0.05
C LEU A 96 6.60 -3.87 -1.32
N TYR A 97 6.63 -2.54 -1.41
CA TYR A 97 6.55 -1.83 -2.69
C TYR A 97 7.66 -2.26 -3.64
N GLU A 98 8.92 -2.25 -3.19
CA GLU A 98 10.07 -2.65 -4.01
C GLU A 98 9.96 -4.11 -4.46
N ALA A 99 9.50 -5.00 -3.57
CA ALA A 99 9.26 -6.39 -3.89
C ALA A 99 8.13 -6.57 -4.93
N LEU A 100 7.05 -5.79 -4.85
CA LEU A 100 5.95 -5.80 -5.81
C LEU A 100 6.39 -5.30 -7.19
N VAL A 101 7.12 -4.18 -7.25
CA VAL A 101 7.70 -3.65 -8.48
C VAL A 101 8.59 -4.70 -9.15
N LYS A 102 9.44 -5.37 -8.36
CA LYS A 102 10.33 -6.42 -8.85
C LYS A 102 9.55 -7.66 -9.32
N ALA A 103 8.53 -8.10 -8.58
CA ALA A 103 7.75 -9.29 -8.89
C ALA A 103 6.86 -9.09 -10.14
N GLY A 104 6.21 -7.93 -10.25
CA GLY A 104 5.33 -7.60 -11.37
C GLY A 104 6.06 -7.05 -12.60
N ARG A 105 7.39 -6.87 -12.54
CA ARG A 105 8.19 -6.20 -13.58
C ARG A 105 7.58 -4.85 -14.00
N LEU A 106 7.03 -4.14 -13.03
CA LEU A 106 6.32 -2.87 -13.26
C LEU A 106 7.37 -1.80 -13.60
N ASP A 107 7.20 -1.11 -14.72
CA ASP A 107 8.06 0.02 -15.08
C ASP A 107 7.91 1.14 -14.04
N GLN A 108 9.04 1.63 -13.49
CA GLN A 108 9.06 2.66 -12.44
C GLN A 108 8.76 4.08 -12.96
N HIS A 109 8.01 4.23 -14.05
CA HIS A 109 7.63 5.54 -14.52
C HIS A 109 6.40 6.05 -13.75
N GLU A 110 6.60 7.20 -13.10
CA GLU A 110 5.62 8.00 -12.33
C GLU A 110 5.35 7.65 -10.87
N GLU A 111 6.29 8.05 -10.00
CA GLU A 111 5.91 8.84 -8.81
C GLU A 111 7.05 9.73 -8.27
N ARG A 112 7.66 10.53 -9.14
CA ARG A 112 8.46 11.70 -8.71
C ARG A 112 7.52 12.90 -8.52
N GLY A 113 6.52 12.77 -7.64
CA GLY A 113 5.28 13.52 -7.80
C GLY A 113 4.55 14.07 -6.58
N LEU A 114 5.13 14.23 -5.38
CA LEU A 114 4.46 15.07 -4.35
C LEU A 114 5.35 15.64 -3.23
N LEU A 115 6.58 16.13 -3.51
CA LEU A 115 7.29 17.06 -2.58
C LEU A 115 8.18 18.08 -3.32
N LYS A 116 7.74 18.60 -4.47
CA LYS A 116 8.32 19.80 -5.11
C LYS A 116 7.27 20.88 -5.37
N GLY A 117 6.44 21.19 -4.37
CA GLY A 117 5.41 22.23 -4.51
C GLY A 117 4.80 22.78 -3.22
N LEU A 118 4.91 22.05 -2.10
CA LEU A 118 4.34 22.46 -0.80
C LEU A 118 5.37 23.08 0.17
N GLY A 119 6.41 23.72 -0.37
CA GLY A 119 7.48 24.38 0.41
C GLY A 119 7.55 25.90 0.27
N ARG A 120 6.71 26.54 -0.55
CA ARG A 120 6.73 28.02 -0.72
C ARG A 120 5.32 28.59 -0.87
N ARG A 121 4.45 28.41 0.13
CA ARG A 121 3.22 29.23 0.25
C ARG A 121 2.54 29.19 1.62
N LEU A 122 3.28 28.91 2.70
CA LEU A 122 2.74 28.94 4.08
C LEU A 122 3.40 29.98 5.00
N PHE A 123 4.34 30.78 4.51
CA PHE A 123 4.76 32.03 5.15
C PHE A 123 4.53 33.17 4.16
N GLY A 124 3.28 33.65 4.12
CA GLY A 124 3.01 34.99 3.62
C GLY A 124 3.53 35.98 4.65
N SER A 125 4.41 36.87 4.19
CA SER A 125 4.86 38.04 4.94
C SER A 125 3.65 38.80 5.47
N ARG A 126 3.67 39.09 6.77
CA ARG A 126 2.89 40.19 7.34
C ARG A 126 3.59 41.47 6.87
N ASP A 127 2.91 42.25 6.05
CA ASP A 127 3.11 43.70 6.03
C ASP A 127 2.75 44.28 7.40
#